data_AF-A0A367GY19-F1
#
_entry.id   AF-A0A367GY19-F1
#
_cell.length_a   1.000
_cell.length_b   1.000
_cell.length_c   1.000
_cell.angle_alpha   90.00
_cell.angle_beta   90.00
_cell.angle_gamma   90.00
#
_symmetry.space_group_name_H-M   'P 1'
#
loop_
_entity.id
_entity.type
_entity.pdbx_description
1 polymer ?
#
loop_
_entity_poly.entity_id
_entity_poly.type
_entity_poly.pdbx_seq_one_letter_code
_entity_poly.pdbx_strand_id
1 'polypeptide(L)'
;MSAESAVATGFTDFKVADLSLAEFGRKEITLAEHEMPGLMSIRKEYAATQPLAGARIMGSLHMTVQTAVLIETLVALGAEVRWVSCNIYSTQDHAAAAIAAAGIPVFAWKGETLEEYWWCTEQALTWPGHSGPNMILDDGGDATLLVHKGVEYQKAGAVPDPSTADNDELAVILRLLGTTTIDWTALASEIRGVTEETTTGVHRLYEMMRDGDLLFPAINVNDAVTKSKFDNKYGCRHSLIDGINRATDVLIGGKTAVVCGYGDVGKGCAESLRGQGARVIITEIDPICALQAAM
;
A
#
# COMPACT_ATOMS: atom_id res chain seq x y z
N MET A 1 -17.94 9.36 -27.37
CA MET A 1 -18.91 8.29 -27.11
C MET A 1 -18.38 7.53 -25.92
N SER A 2 -18.91 7.85 -24.75
CA SER A 2 -18.56 7.30 -23.45
C SER A 2 -19.08 5.86 -23.35
N ALA A 3 -18.19 4.90 -23.18
CA ALA A 3 -18.57 3.56 -22.78
C ALA A 3 -18.73 3.54 -21.26
N GLU A 4 -19.95 3.78 -20.79
CA GLU A 4 -20.39 3.29 -19.48
C GLU A 4 -20.46 1.77 -19.57
N SER A 5 -19.46 1.08 -19.03
CA SER A 5 -19.63 -0.30 -18.57
C SER A 5 -19.06 -0.42 -17.16
N ALA A 6 -19.74 0.21 -16.19
CA ALA A 6 -19.57 -0.16 -14.80
C ALA A 6 -20.18 -1.56 -14.64
N VAL A 7 -19.32 -2.58 -14.56
CA VAL A 7 -19.71 -3.90 -14.05
C VAL A 7 -20.19 -3.65 -12.62
N ALA A 8 -21.49 -3.82 -12.37
CA ALA A 8 -22.05 -3.67 -11.03
C ALA A 8 -21.54 -4.81 -10.14
N THR A 9 -20.48 -4.53 -9.39
CA THR A 9 -19.98 -5.35 -8.28
C THR A 9 -21.02 -5.32 -7.16
N GLY A 10 -21.39 -6.49 -6.62
CA GLY A 10 -22.45 -6.66 -5.61
C GLY A 10 -22.15 -6.06 -4.23
N PHE A 11 -21.15 -5.20 -4.11
CA PHE A 11 -20.67 -4.64 -2.86
C PHE A 11 -20.94 -3.14 -2.80
N THR A 12 -21.66 -2.72 -1.75
CA THR A 12 -21.93 -1.30 -1.45
C THR A 12 -21.28 -0.87 -0.13
N ASP A 13 -20.41 -1.71 0.44
CA ASP A 13 -19.72 -1.43 1.69
C ASP A 13 -18.40 -0.70 1.43
N PHE A 14 -18.25 0.45 2.08
CA PHE A 14 -17.04 1.27 2.07
C PHE A 14 -17.03 2.14 3.32
N LYS A 15 -15.85 2.66 3.67
CA LYS A 15 -15.69 3.68 4.70
C LYS A 15 -14.61 4.66 4.26
N VAL A 16 -15.05 5.86 3.88
CA VAL A 16 -14.19 6.97 3.45
C VAL A 16 -14.55 8.22 4.23
N ALA A 17 -13.68 9.25 4.20
CA ALA A 17 -13.92 10.49 4.94
C ALA A 17 -15.19 11.23 4.47
N ASP A 18 -15.31 11.45 3.15
CA ASP A 18 -16.42 12.21 2.56
C ASP A 18 -16.65 11.81 1.10
N LEU A 19 -17.80 11.19 0.83
CA LEU A 19 -18.16 10.75 -0.53
C LEU A 19 -18.43 11.93 -1.48
N SER A 20 -18.73 13.13 -0.96
CA SER A 20 -18.98 14.32 -1.79
C SER A 20 -17.75 14.76 -2.60
N LEU A 21 -16.56 14.29 -2.21
CA LEU A 21 -15.29 14.57 -2.89
C LEU A 21 -15.09 13.77 -4.18
N ALA A 22 -15.98 12.82 -4.50
CA ALA A 22 -15.81 11.90 -5.63
C ALA A 22 -15.63 12.61 -6.99
N GLU A 23 -16.34 13.72 -7.24
CA GLU A 23 -16.19 14.46 -8.49
C GLU A 23 -14.80 15.10 -8.62
N PHE A 24 -14.27 15.64 -7.53
CA PHE A 24 -12.91 16.17 -7.51
C PHE A 24 -11.89 15.05 -7.71
N GLY A 25 -12.06 13.92 -7.01
CA GLY A 25 -11.21 12.75 -7.20
C GLY A 25 -11.20 12.24 -8.63
N ARG A 26 -12.37 12.18 -9.29
CA ARG A 26 -12.45 11.77 -10.70
C ARG A 26 -11.66 12.69 -11.62
N LYS A 27 -11.67 14.01 -11.37
CA LYS A 27 -10.89 14.98 -12.16
C LYS A 27 -9.40 14.72 -12.01
N GLU A 28 -8.89 14.52 -10.79
CA GLU A 28 -7.46 14.23 -10.58
C GLU A 28 -7.05 12.86 -11.13
N ILE A 29 -7.90 11.84 -10.99
CA ILE A 29 -7.67 10.52 -11.60
C ILE A 29 -7.54 10.64 -13.12
N THR A 30 -8.43 11.40 -13.77
CA THR A 30 -8.37 11.62 -15.24
C THR A 30 -7.06 12.30 -15.67
N LEU A 31 -6.54 13.23 -14.85
CA LEU A 31 -5.24 13.85 -15.09
C LEU A 31 -4.10 12.84 -14.88
N ALA A 32 -4.16 12.04 -13.82
CA ALA A 32 -3.16 11.03 -13.51
C ALA A 32 -3.09 9.93 -14.59
N GLU A 33 -4.20 9.54 -15.21
CA GLU A 33 -4.21 8.59 -16.34
C GLU A 33 -3.31 9.05 -17.49
N HIS A 34 -3.21 10.35 -17.75
CA HIS A 34 -2.31 10.90 -18.79
C HIS A 34 -0.82 10.80 -18.39
N GLU A 35 -0.53 10.83 -17.10
CA GLU A 35 0.83 10.70 -16.54
C GLU A 35 1.20 9.24 -16.20
N MET A 36 0.28 8.29 -16.36
CA MET A 36 0.49 6.86 -16.05
C MET A 36 0.37 5.97 -17.30
N PRO A 37 1.15 6.22 -18.37
CA PRO A 37 1.02 5.53 -19.65
C PRO A 37 1.27 4.02 -19.55
N GLY A 38 2.05 3.55 -18.57
CA GLY A 38 2.26 2.13 -18.31
C GLY A 38 0.95 1.39 -17.98
N LEU A 39 0.19 1.90 -17.01
CA LEU A 39 -1.11 1.32 -16.64
C LEU A 39 -2.12 1.44 -17.78
N MET A 40 -2.17 2.59 -18.45
CA MET A 40 -3.09 2.78 -19.58
C MET A 40 -2.77 1.85 -20.75
N SER A 41 -1.49 1.57 -21.00
CA SER A 41 -1.06 0.58 -22.01
C SER A 41 -1.49 -0.84 -21.62
N ILE A 42 -1.30 -1.22 -20.35
CA ILE A 42 -1.73 -2.53 -19.83
C ILE A 42 -3.25 -2.70 -19.98
N ARG A 43 -4.04 -1.68 -19.63
CA ARG A 43 -5.50 -1.69 -19.85
C ARG A 43 -5.82 -1.93 -21.32
N LYS A 44 -5.19 -1.17 -22.23
CA LYS A 44 -5.41 -1.29 -23.67
C LYS A 44 -5.06 -2.68 -24.20
N GLU A 45 -3.97 -3.26 -23.71
CA GLU A 45 -3.46 -4.56 -24.17
C GLU A 45 -4.32 -5.73 -23.66
N TYR A 46 -4.69 -5.72 -22.37
CA TYR A 46 -5.23 -6.91 -21.71
C TYR A 46 -6.73 -6.84 -21.37
N ALA A 47 -7.39 -5.68 -21.46
CA ALA A 47 -8.81 -5.56 -21.12
C ALA A 47 -9.69 -6.53 -21.92
N ALA A 48 -9.41 -6.78 -23.22
CA ALA A 48 -10.22 -7.72 -24.00
C ALA A 48 -10.12 -9.17 -23.51
N THR A 49 -8.98 -9.56 -22.92
CA THR A 49 -8.71 -10.93 -22.47
C THR A 49 -9.15 -11.21 -21.03
N GLN A 50 -9.46 -10.16 -20.25
CA GLN A 50 -9.87 -10.24 -18.85
C GLN A 50 -9.00 -11.22 -18.02
N PRO A 51 -7.65 -11.03 -17.99
CA PRO A 51 -6.75 -12.02 -17.40
C PRO A 51 -6.91 -12.16 -15.88
N LEU A 52 -7.53 -11.18 -15.22
CA LEU A 52 -7.81 -11.21 -13.78
C LEU A 52 -9.25 -11.63 -13.48
N ALA A 53 -10.01 -12.14 -14.46
CA ALA A 53 -11.35 -12.67 -14.21
C ALA A 53 -11.33 -13.74 -13.11
N GLY A 54 -12.15 -13.55 -12.07
CA GLY A 54 -12.22 -14.42 -10.88
C GLY A 54 -11.15 -14.13 -9.81
N ALA A 55 -10.29 -13.13 -10.03
CA ALA A 55 -9.42 -12.60 -8.99
C ALA A 55 -10.25 -11.83 -7.94
N ARG A 56 -9.99 -12.11 -6.66
CA ARG A 56 -10.47 -11.35 -5.52
C ARG A 56 -9.25 -10.75 -4.84
N ILE A 57 -8.91 -9.52 -5.20
CA ILE A 57 -7.68 -8.85 -4.79
C ILE A 57 -7.95 -7.96 -3.58
N MET A 58 -7.31 -8.27 -2.46
CA MET A 58 -7.20 -7.34 -1.34
C MET A 58 -5.94 -6.49 -1.56
N GLY A 59 -6.11 -5.18 -1.65
CA GLY A 59 -5.01 -4.22 -1.77
C GLY A 59 -4.78 -3.44 -0.48
N SER A 60 -3.53 -3.36 -0.05
CA SER A 60 -3.07 -2.62 1.13
C SER A 60 -1.91 -1.70 0.74
N LEU A 61 -2.24 -0.65 -0.01
CA LEU A 61 -1.31 0.36 -0.55
C LEU A 61 -1.85 1.74 -0.22
N HIS A 62 -0.99 2.75 -0.10
CA HIS A 62 -1.40 4.13 0.09
C HIS A 62 -2.59 4.51 -0.80
N MET A 63 -3.73 4.89 -0.22
CA MET A 63 -4.95 5.18 -0.99
C MET A 63 -4.89 6.58 -1.62
N THR A 64 -4.17 6.69 -2.73
CA THR A 64 -3.89 7.94 -3.47
C THR A 64 -4.59 7.99 -4.82
N VAL A 65 -4.49 9.13 -5.52
CA VAL A 65 -4.90 9.27 -6.93
C VAL A 65 -4.16 8.27 -7.83
N GLN A 66 -2.88 8.01 -7.59
CA GLN A 66 -2.09 7.06 -8.37
C GLN A 66 -2.59 5.64 -8.15
N THR A 67 -2.86 5.28 -6.90
CA THR A 67 -3.42 3.98 -6.53
C THR A 67 -4.85 3.80 -7.06
N ALA A 68 -5.64 4.86 -7.15
CA ALA A 68 -6.95 4.81 -7.81
C ALA A 68 -6.84 4.38 -9.29
N VAL A 69 -5.84 4.88 -10.04
CA VAL A 69 -5.58 4.42 -11.42
C VAL A 69 -5.14 2.95 -11.45
N LEU A 70 -4.36 2.50 -10.47
CA LEU A 70 -4.00 1.08 -10.33
C LEU A 70 -5.24 0.20 -10.07
N ILE A 71 -6.08 0.56 -9.11
CA ILE A 71 -7.33 -0.15 -8.77
C ILE A 71 -8.21 -0.31 -10.01
N GLU A 72 -8.48 0.80 -10.70
CA GLU A 72 -9.30 0.78 -11.92
C GLU A 72 -8.65 -0.02 -13.06
N THR A 73 -7.32 -0.14 -13.07
CA THR A 73 -6.62 -1.04 -13.99
C THR A 73 -6.93 -2.49 -13.65
N LEU A 74 -6.81 -2.90 -12.38
CA LEU A 74 -7.13 -4.26 -11.95
C LEU A 74 -8.58 -4.64 -12.30
N VAL A 75 -9.53 -3.74 -12.01
CA VAL A 75 -10.94 -3.94 -12.34
C VAL A 75 -11.16 -4.00 -13.85
N ALA A 76 -10.52 -3.13 -14.64
CA ALA A 76 -10.62 -3.18 -16.10
C ALA A 76 -10.07 -4.49 -16.70
N LEU A 77 -9.18 -5.18 -15.99
CA LEU A 77 -8.65 -6.50 -16.36
C LEU A 77 -9.46 -7.68 -15.80
N GLY A 78 -10.57 -7.42 -15.11
CA GLY A 78 -11.54 -8.43 -14.66
C GLY A 78 -11.48 -8.79 -13.17
N ALA A 79 -10.66 -8.12 -12.37
CA ALA A 79 -10.57 -8.39 -10.94
C ALA A 79 -11.75 -7.79 -10.17
N GLU A 80 -12.18 -8.48 -9.11
CA GLU A 80 -12.89 -7.87 -7.99
C GLU A 80 -11.85 -7.39 -6.98
N VAL A 81 -12.05 -6.20 -6.42
CA VAL A 81 -11.06 -5.51 -5.61
C VAL A 81 -11.68 -4.97 -4.32
N ARG A 82 -10.99 -5.12 -3.19
CA ARG A 82 -11.26 -4.43 -1.92
C ARG A 82 -9.98 -3.76 -1.44
N TRP A 83 -10.05 -2.54 -0.94
CA TRP A 83 -8.85 -1.73 -0.69
C TRP A 83 -8.82 -1.09 0.70
N VAL A 84 -7.61 -1.01 1.26
CA VAL A 84 -7.24 -0.24 2.45
C VAL A 84 -5.95 0.52 2.17
N SER A 85 -5.71 1.59 2.93
CA SER A 85 -4.42 2.30 2.91
C SER A 85 -3.41 1.60 3.81
N CYS A 86 -2.12 1.53 3.45
CA CYS A 86 -1.05 0.98 4.32
C CYS A 86 -0.46 2.02 5.30
N ASN A 87 -1.05 3.22 5.39
CA ASN A 87 -0.62 4.22 6.35
C ASN A 87 -1.73 5.22 6.69
N ILE A 88 -1.90 5.47 8.00
CA ILE A 88 -2.95 6.31 8.59
C ILE A 88 -3.03 7.74 8.05
N TYR A 89 -1.97 8.29 7.45
CA TYR A 89 -1.95 9.66 6.92
C TYR A 89 -1.78 9.75 5.41
N SER A 90 -1.67 8.62 4.72
CA SER A 90 -1.33 8.61 3.29
C SER A 90 -2.52 8.77 2.36
N THR A 91 -3.73 8.47 2.86
CA THR A 91 -4.95 8.55 2.06
C THR A 91 -5.18 9.96 1.52
N GLN A 92 -5.55 10.04 0.24
CA GLN A 92 -6.11 11.21 -0.39
C GLN A 92 -7.62 11.02 -0.47
N ASP A 93 -8.38 11.68 0.41
CA ASP A 93 -9.79 11.37 0.64
C ASP A 93 -10.67 11.51 -0.63
N HIS A 94 -10.32 12.42 -1.53
CA HIS A 94 -11.01 12.58 -2.82
C HIS A 94 -10.79 11.39 -3.75
N ALA A 95 -9.58 10.79 -3.77
CA ALA A 95 -9.30 9.58 -4.53
C ALA A 95 -10.07 8.38 -3.96
N ALA A 96 -10.05 8.21 -2.62
CA ALA A 96 -10.83 7.19 -1.93
C ALA A 96 -12.34 7.32 -2.24
N ALA A 97 -12.87 8.55 -2.16
CA ALA A 97 -14.27 8.84 -2.49
C ALA A 97 -14.62 8.52 -3.95
N ALA A 98 -13.73 8.83 -4.90
CA ALA A 98 -13.97 8.54 -6.32
C ALA A 98 -14.01 7.04 -6.64
N ILE A 99 -13.17 6.24 -5.97
CA ILE A 99 -13.18 4.78 -6.10
C ILE A 99 -14.40 4.17 -5.41
N ALA A 100 -14.74 4.63 -4.19
CA ALA A 100 -15.95 4.20 -3.50
C ALA A 100 -17.22 4.52 -4.31
N ALA A 101 -17.32 5.73 -4.88
CA ALA A 101 -18.43 6.13 -5.74
C ALA A 101 -18.52 5.33 -7.05
N ALA A 102 -17.42 4.69 -7.48
CA ALA A 102 -17.40 3.77 -8.61
C ALA A 102 -17.88 2.35 -8.25
N GLY A 103 -18.29 2.10 -7.00
CA GLY A 103 -18.79 0.81 -6.54
C GLY A 103 -17.69 -0.18 -6.12
N ILE A 104 -16.46 0.31 -5.88
CA ILE A 104 -15.33 -0.51 -5.44
C ILE A 104 -15.13 -0.28 -3.93
N PRO A 105 -15.17 -1.34 -3.09
CA PRO A 105 -14.98 -1.20 -1.64
C PRO A 105 -13.62 -0.60 -1.26
N VAL A 106 -13.67 0.52 -0.55
CA VAL A 106 -12.50 1.21 0.01
C VAL A 106 -12.77 1.53 1.48
N PHE A 107 -11.83 1.15 2.34
CA PHE A 107 -11.84 1.44 3.77
C PHE A 107 -10.57 2.24 4.07
N ALA A 108 -10.64 3.55 3.85
CA ALA A 108 -9.48 4.42 3.98
C ALA A 108 -9.88 5.89 4.14
N TRP A 109 -9.27 6.58 5.09
CA TRP A 109 -9.31 8.04 5.19
C TRP A 109 -8.00 8.60 5.73
N LYS A 110 -7.78 9.90 5.52
CA LYS A 110 -6.62 10.58 6.09
C LYS A 110 -6.86 10.85 7.57
N GLY A 111 -5.93 10.42 8.42
CA GLY A 111 -5.98 10.66 9.86
C GLY A 111 -6.66 9.57 10.66
N GLU A 112 -6.57 8.32 10.21
CA GLU A 112 -7.00 7.14 10.97
C GLU A 112 -6.28 7.03 12.33
N THR A 113 -6.95 6.47 13.34
CA THR A 113 -6.27 5.86 14.49
C THR A 113 -5.70 4.48 14.13
N LEU A 114 -4.86 3.91 14.99
CA LEU A 114 -4.36 2.54 14.78
C LEU A 114 -5.51 1.51 14.82
N GLU A 115 -6.49 1.69 15.69
CA GLU A 115 -7.68 0.83 15.74
C GLU A 115 -8.48 0.90 14.43
N GLU A 116 -8.65 2.09 13.88
CA GLU A 116 -9.33 2.30 12.60
C GLU A 116 -8.56 1.66 11.44
N TYR A 117 -7.23 1.84 11.39
CA TYR A 117 -6.35 1.23 10.40
C TYR A 117 -6.46 -0.29 10.33
N TRP A 118 -6.33 -0.95 11.49
CA TRP A 118 -6.41 -2.40 11.58
C TRP A 118 -7.84 -2.91 11.34
N TRP A 119 -8.86 -2.16 11.76
CA TRP A 119 -10.25 -2.44 11.39
C TRP A 119 -10.47 -2.36 9.87
N CYS A 120 -9.97 -1.32 9.20
CA CYS A 120 -10.03 -1.19 7.74
C CYS A 120 -9.37 -2.38 7.04
N THR A 121 -8.22 -2.83 7.56
CA THR A 121 -7.50 -4.00 7.04
C THR A 121 -8.34 -5.26 7.15
N GLU A 122 -9.01 -5.49 8.29
CA GLU A 122 -9.97 -6.60 8.46
C GLU A 122 -11.15 -6.50 7.48
N GLN A 123 -11.71 -5.30 7.25
CA GLN A 123 -12.81 -5.12 6.31
C GLN A 123 -12.40 -5.44 4.85
N ALA A 124 -11.17 -5.08 4.46
CA ALA A 124 -10.63 -5.38 3.14
C ALA A 124 -10.29 -6.88 2.97
N LEU A 125 -9.96 -7.59 4.05
CA LEU A 125 -9.77 -9.05 4.08
C LEU A 125 -11.07 -9.84 4.18
N THR A 126 -12.17 -9.20 4.57
CA THR A 126 -13.49 -9.83 4.70
C THR A 126 -14.24 -9.78 3.37
N TRP A 127 -14.45 -10.94 2.75
CA TRP A 127 -15.13 -11.07 1.44
C TRP A 127 -16.45 -11.82 1.58
N PRO A 128 -17.61 -11.15 1.57
CA PRO A 128 -18.89 -11.83 1.74
C PRO A 128 -19.11 -12.95 0.71
N GLY A 129 -19.53 -14.12 1.19
CA GLY A 129 -19.72 -15.32 0.37
C GLY A 129 -18.43 -16.13 0.12
N HIS A 130 -17.28 -15.66 0.59
CA HIS A 130 -15.98 -16.31 0.47
C HIS A 130 -15.25 -16.35 1.82
N SER A 131 -14.24 -17.21 1.95
CA SER A 131 -13.37 -17.20 3.12
C SER A 131 -12.40 -16.00 3.13
N GLY A 132 -12.22 -15.32 1.99
CA GLY A 132 -11.36 -14.14 1.85
C GLY A 132 -10.91 -13.86 0.41
N PRO A 133 -9.89 -13.00 0.24
CA PRO A 133 -9.28 -12.76 -1.07
C PRO A 133 -8.56 -14.02 -1.56
N ASN A 134 -8.31 -14.09 -2.87
CA ASN A 134 -7.43 -15.12 -3.44
C ASN A 134 -6.07 -14.56 -3.90
N MET A 135 -5.87 -13.24 -3.80
CA MET A 135 -4.58 -12.57 -4.03
C MET A 135 -4.46 -11.35 -3.11
N ILE A 136 -3.23 -11.02 -2.71
CA ILE A 136 -2.90 -9.81 -1.96
C ILE A 136 -1.96 -8.91 -2.79
N LEU A 137 -2.23 -7.61 -2.79
CA LEU A 137 -1.34 -6.55 -3.25
C LEU A 137 -0.95 -5.74 -2.01
N ASP A 138 0.31 -5.83 -1.55
CA ASP A 138 0.73 -5.31 -0.25
C ASP A 138 1.86 -4.28 -0.40
N ASP A 139 1.91 -3.31 0.52
CA ASP A 139 2.98 -2.33 0.66
C ASP A 139 3.31 -2.20 2.15
N GLY A 140 4.48 -2.72 2.52
CA GLY A 140 4.95 -2.78 3.91
C GLY A 140 4.67 -4.11 4.59
N GLY A 141 3.79 -4.94 4.03
CA GLY A 141 3.54 -6.31 4.48
C GLY A 141 2.55 -6.45 5.63
N ASP A 142 1.73 -5.44 5.92
CA ASP A 142 0.81 -5.45 7.07
C ASP A 142 -0.40 -6.36 6.85
N ALA A 143 -0.96 -6.40 5.64
CA ALA A 143 -2.02 -7.34 5.30
C ALA A 143 -1.50 -8.79 5.40
N THR A 144 -0.30 -9.02 4.87
CA THR A 144 0.40 -10.29 4.97
C THR A 144 0.66 -10.67 6.43
N LEU A 145 1.17 -9.76 7.25
CA LEU A 145 1.43 -9.98 8.68
C LEU A 145 0.16 -10.39 9.42
N LEU A 146 -0.96 -9.69 9.19
CA LEU A 146 -2.21 -9.97 9.87
C LEU A 146 -2.72 -11.38 9.54
N VAL A 147 -2.65 -11.80 8.27
CA VAL A 147 -3.01 -13.16 7.85
C VAL A 147 -2.13 -14.21 8.54
N HIS A 148 -0.81 -13.99 8.57
CA HIS A 148 0.12 -14.94 9.19
C HIS A 148 -0.10 -15.06 10.71
N LYS A 149 -0.28 -13.92 11.40
CA LYS A 149 -0.57 -13.88 12.84
C LYS A 149 -1.93 -14.50 13.18
N GLY A 150 -2.94 -14.24 12.35
CA GLY A 150 -4.25 -14.87 12.47
C GLY A 150 -4.16 -16.39 12.39
N VAL A 151 -3.43 -16.94 11.41
CA VAL A 151 -3.21 -18.38 11.28
C VAL A 151 -2.39 -18.95 12.45
N GLU A 152 -1.32 -18.26 12.85
CA GLU A 152 -0.48 -18.65 13.99
C GLU A 152 -1.33 -18.84 15.26
N TYR A 153 -2.09 -17.81 15.64
CA TYR A 153 -2.88 -17.84 16.87
C TYR A 153 -4.12 -18.72 16.78
N GLN A 154 -4.74 -18.84 15.60
CA GLN A 154 -5.83 -19.80 15.40
C GLN A 154 -5.33 -21.25 15.56
N LYS A 155 -4.13 -21.59 15.06
CA LYS A 155 -3.52 -22.91 15.26
C LYS A 155 -3.09 -23.14 16.69
N ALA A 156 -2.62 -22.10 17.39
CA ALA A 156 -2.28 -22.17 18.81
C ALA A 156 -3.53 -22.31 19.71
N GLY A 157 -4.71 -21.96 19.20
CA GLY A 157 -5.99 -22.03 19.91
C GLY A 157 -6.27 -20.87 20.86
N ALA A 158 -5.38 -19.87 20.91
CA ALA A 158 -5.55 -18.66 21.71
C ALA A 158 -4.72 -17.50 21.12
N VAL A 159 -5.25 -16.28 21.23
CA VAL A 159 -4.53 -15.05 20.94
C VAL A 159 -3.87 -14.56 22.24
N PRO A 160 -2.59 -14.13 22.21
CA PRO A 160 -1.93 -13.55 23.38
C PRO A 160 -2.69 -12.36 23.98
N ASP A 161 -2.57 -12.18 25.30
CA ASP A 161 -3.19 -11.04 25.99
C ASP A 161 -2.59 -9.71 25.45
N PRO A 162 -3.40 -8.76 24.97
CA PRO A 162 -2.92 -7.48 24.45
C PRO A 162 -2.05 -6.67 25.42
N SER A 163 -2.16 -6.88 26.74
CA SER A 163 -1.32 -6.23 27.75
C SER A 163 0.14 -6.72 27.75
N THR A 164 0.42 -7.82 27.04
CA THR A 164 1.76 -8.40 26.89
C THR A 164 2.47 -7.96 25.61
N ALA A 165 1.84 -7.10 24.80
CA ALA A 165 2.40 -6.62 23.55
C ALA A 165 3.65 -5.75 23.75
N ASP A 166 4.64 -5.91 22.87
CA ASP A 166 5.87 -5.13 22.88
C ASP A 166 5.66 -3.65 22.50
N ASN A 167 4.55 -3.32 21.85
CA ASN A 167 4.18 -1.96 21.47
C ASN A 167 2.65 -1.79 21.32
N ASP A 168 2.20 -0.53 21.26
CA ASP A 168 0.78 -0.17 21.21
C ASP A 168 0.06 -0.73 19.98
N GLU A 169 0.73 -0.76 18.82
CA GLU A 169 0.16 -1.26 17.58
C GLU A 169 -0.06 -2.77 17.62
N LEU A 170 0.91 -3.53 18.14
CA LEU A 170 0.73 -4.96 18.38
C LEU A 170 -0.40 -5.22 19.38
N ALA A 171 -0.57 -4.37 20.39
CA ALA A 171 -1.71 -4.48 21.30
C ALA A 171 -3.06 -4.31 20.58
N VAL A 172 -3.13 -3.40 19.58
CA VAL A 172 -4.32 -3.24 18.73
C VAL A 172 -4.56 -4.49 17.88
N ILE A 173 -3.53 -5.04 17.24
CA ILE A 173 -3.62 -6.27 16.44
C ILE A 173 -4.12 -7.44 17.29
N LEU A 174 -3.56 -7.64 18.49
CA LEU A 174 -3.98 -8.71 19.39
C LEU A 174 -5.44 -8.54 19.85
N ARG A 175 -5.89 -7.31 20.13
CA ARG A 175 -7.31 -7.03 20.42
C ARG A 175 -8.21 -7.38 19.24
N LEU A 176 -7.81 -7.02 18.03
CA LEU A 176 -8.55 -7.34 16.81
C LEU A 176 -8.64 -8.86 16.62
N LEU A 177 -7.50 -9.56 16.65
CA LEU A 177 -7.45 -11.01 16.49
C LEU A 177 -8.24 -11.76 17.57
N GLY A 178 -8.34 -11.20 18.78
CA GLY A 178 -9.14 -11.76 19.87
C GLY A 178 -10.65 -11.59 19.71
N THR A 179 -11.12 -10.72 18.80
CA THR A 179 -12.55 -10.40 18.61
C THR A 179 -13.07 -10.66 17.20
N THR A 180 -12.18 -10.80 16.22
CA THR A 180 -12.51 -11.14 14.84
C THR A 180 -13.24 -12.47 14.72
N THR A 181 -14.06 -12.58 13.68
CA THR A 181 -14.77 -13.83 13.32
C THR A 181 -14.20 -14.51 12.08
N ILE A 182 -13.13 -13.95 11.50
CA ILE A 182 -12.45 -14.51 10.34
C ILE A 182 -11.87 -15.89 10.69
N ASP A 183 -12.17 -16.89 9.86
CA ASP A 183 -11.40 -18.14 9.84
C ASP A 183 -10.12 -17.92 9.04
N TRP A 184 -9.03 -17.59 9.74
CA TRP A 184 -7.75 -17.24 9.15
C TRP A 184 -7.12 -18.40 8.39
N THR A 185 -7.35 -19.64 8.83
CA THR A 185 -6.81 -20.82 8.12
C THR A 185 -7.53 -21.02 6.80
N ALA A 186 -8.86 -20.90 6.79
CA ALA A 186 -9.64 -20.96 5.56
C ALA A 186 -9.30 -19.80 4.62
N LEU A 187 -9.20 -18.57 5.15
CA LEU A 187 -8.80 -17.38 4.39
C LEU A 187 -7.42 -17.58 3.74
N ALA A 188 -6.42 -17.98 4.52
CA ALA A 188 -5.06 -18.18 4.01
C ALA A 188 -4.98 -19.26 2.94
N SER A 189 -5.84 -20.29 3.01
CA SER A 189 -5.88 -21.37 2.03
C SER A 189 -6.40 -20.95 0.64
N GLU A 190 -7.15 -19.85 0.56
CA GLU A 190 -7.64 -19.29 -0.71
C GLU A 190 -6.59 -18.41 -1.40
N ILE A 191 -5.61 -17.89 -0.65
CA ILE A 191 -4.59 -16.96 -1.18
C ILE A 191 -3.59 -17.71 -2.05
N ARG A 192 -3.52 -17.31 -3.32
CA ARG A 192 -2.62 -17.87 -4.33
C ARG A 192 -1.25 -17.19 -4.35
N GLY A 193 -1.15 -16.01 -3.76
CA GLY A 193 0.10 -15.29 -3.55
C GLY A 193 -0.09 -13.82 -3.21
N VAL A 194 1.03 -13.18 -2.86
CA VAL A 194 1.14 -11.75 -2.60
C VAL A 194 2.15 -11.08 -3.54
N THR A 195 1.87 -9.86 -3.96
CA THR A 195 2.87 -8.98 -4.60
C THR A 195 3.19 -7.83 -3.65
N GLU A 196 4.46 -7.67 -3.29
CA GLU A 196 4.90 -6.70 -2.27
C GLU A 196 5.71 -5.56 -2.88
N GLU A 197 5.28 -4.33 -2.60
CA GLU A 197 5.77 -3.10 -3.22
C GLU A 197 7.08 -2.57 -2.65
N THR A 198 7.33 -2.72 -1.33
CA THR A 198 8.39 -1.95 -0.66
C THR A 198 9.47 -2.81 -0.02
N THR A 199 10.64 -2.19 0.19
CA THR A 199 11.81 -2.87 0.75
C THR A 199 11.53 -3.49 2.13
N THR A 200 10.80 -2.78 2.99
CA THR A 200 10.42 -3.26 4.33
C THR A 200 9.55 -4.52 4.27
N GLY A 201 8.50 -4.52 3.45
CA GLY A 201 7.63 -5.69 3.31
C GLY A 201 8.37 -6.87 2.69
N VAL A 202 9.24 -6.62 1.70
CA VAL A 202 10.12 -7.65 1.12
C VAL A 202 11.04 -8.28 2.17
N HIS A 203 11.60 -7.51 3.09
CA HIS A 203 12.40 -8.06 4.18
C HIS A 203 11.58 -9.00 5.09
N ARG A 204 10.36 -8.60 5.46
CA ARG A 204 9.43 -9.47 6.22
C ARG A 204 9.12 -10.77 5.47
N LEU A 205 8.91 -10.70 4.15
CA LEU A 205 8.70 -11.88 3.31
C LEU A 205 9.92 -12.82 3.30
N TYR A 206 11.14 -12.28 3.20
CA TYR A 206 12.36 -13.08 3.25
C TYR A 206 12.61 -13.71 4.63
N GLU A 207 12.27 -13.01 5.72
CA GLU A 207 12.32 -13.56 7.08
C GLU A 207 11.37 -14.76 7.21
N MET A 208 10.10 -14.60 6.83
CA MET A 208 9.13 -15.70 6.84
C MET A 208 9.55 -16.85 5.91
N MET A 209 10.12 -16.56 4.75
CA MET A 209 10.64 -17.59 3.84
C MET A 209 11.81 -18.36 4.46
N ARG A 210 12.75 -17.66 5.09
CA ARG A 210 13.92 -18.25 5.77
C ARG A 210 13.48 -19.15 6.92
N ASP A 211 12.49 -18.71 7.68
CA ASP A 211 12.03 -19.38 8.89
C ASP A 211 11.02 -20.51 8.58
N GLY A 212 10.55 -20.59 7.33
CA GLY A 212 9.62 -21.63 6.86
C GLY A 212 8.15 -21.33 7.14
N ASP A 213 7.85 -20.09 7.51
CA ASP A 213 6.53 -19.64 7.96
C ASP A 213 5.69 -19.02 6.84
N LEU A 214 6.29 -18.69 5.69
CA LEU A 214 5.58 -18.04 4.58
C LEU A 214 4.47 -18.96 4.02
N LEU A 215 3.21 -18.53 4.18
CA LEU A 215 2.03 -19.34 3.90
C LEU A 215 1.70 -19.49 2.41
N PHE A 216 2.10 -18.53 1.58
CA PHE A 216 1.79 -18.48 0.15
C PHE A 216 2.91 -17.82 -0.66
N PRO A 217 2.99 -18.07 -1.98
CA PRO A 217 4.02 -17.47 -2.83
C PRO A 217 4.04 -15.94 -2.77
N ALA A 218 5.23 -15.35 -2.89
CA ALA A 218 5.39 -13.90 -2.91
C ALA A 218 6.21 -13.44 -4.12
N ILE A 219 5.80 -12.33 -4.73
CA ILE A 219 6.57 -11.61 -5.75
C ILE A 219 7.08 -10.31 -5.14
N ASN A 220 8.40 -10.17 -5.13
CA ASN A 220 9.09 -8.94 -4.78
C ASN A 220 9.00 -7.96 -5.96
N VAL A 221 8.08 -7.00 -5.88
CA VAL A 221 7.93 -5.93 -6.88
C VAL A 221 8.97 -4.84 -6.65
N ASN A 222 9.36 -4.59 -5.39
CA ASN A 222 10.33 -3.55 -5.05
C ASN A 222 11.63 -3.64 -5.86
N ASP A 223 12.18 -4.85 -5.99
CA ASP A 223 13.49 -5.07 -6.59
C ASP A 223 13.46 -5.16 -8.11
N ALA A 224 12.29 -4.99 -8.73
CA ALA A 224 12.23 -4.67 -10.14
C ALA A 224 13.07 -3.40 -10.39
N VAL A 225 13.91 -3.44 -11.42
CA VAL A 225 14.79 -2.31 -11.76
C VAL A 225 13.99 -1.04 -12.02
N THR A 226 12.83 -1.17 -12.66
CA THR A 226 11.89 -0.08 -12.95
C THR A 226 11.13 0.43 -11.72
N LYS A 227 11.24 -0.24 -10.57
CA LYS A 227 10.68 0.18 -9.28
C LYS A 227 11.80 0.78 -8.42
N SER A 228 12.66 -0.04 -7.84
CA SER A 228 13.73 0.40 -6.93
C SER A 228 14.58 1.57 -7.44
N LYS A 229 14.97 1.57 -8.72
CA LYS A 229 15.84 2.61 -9.29
C LYS A 229 15.11 3.85 -9.78
N PHE A 230 13.77 3.81 -9.82
CA PHE A 230 12.94 4.92 -10.27
C PHE A 230 12.08 5.48 -9.15
N ASP A 231 11.17 4.68 -8.61
CA ASP A 231 10.25 5.09 -7.55
C ASP A 231 11.03 5.52 -6.30
N ASN A 232 11.77 4.60 -5.70
CA ASN A 232 12.44 4.86 -4.41
C ASN A 232 13.40 6.06 -4.53
N LYS A 233 14.06 6.24 -5.69
CA LYS A 233 15.01 7.33 -5.90
C LYS A 233 14.35 8.61 -6.39
N TYR A 234 13.75 8.62 -7.57
CA TYR A 234 13.22 9.82 -8.19
C TYR A 234 11.86 10.23 -7.63
N GLY A 235 11.05 9.26 -7.17
CA GLY A 235 9.84 9.53 -6.40
C GLY A 235 10.17 10.30 -5.12
N CYS A 236 11.07 9.78 -4.27
CA CYS A 236 11.50 10.49 -3.07
C CYS A 236 12.24 11.81 -3.36
N ARG A 237 12.97 11.91 -4.48
CA ARG A 237 13.56 13.18 -4.93
C ARG A 237 12.47 14.25 -5.16
N HIS A 238 11.31 13.87 -5.68
CA HIS A 238 10.19 14.77 -5.88
C HIS A 238 9.42 15.03 -4.57
N SER A 239 8.99 13.96 -3.89
CA SER A 239 8.03 14.03 -2.79
C SER A 239 8.62 14.48 -1.45
N LEU A 240 9.91 14.27 -1.18
CA LEU A 240 10.52 14.68 0.09
C LEU A 240 10.38 16.18 0.32
N ILE A 241 10.85 16.98 -0.64
CA ILE A 241 10.83 18.44 -0.51
C ILE A 241 9.42 19.00 -0.58
N ASP A 242 8.52 18.35 -1.33
CA ASP A 242 7.09 18.70 -1.33
C ASP A 242 6.48 18.53 0.05
N GLY A 243 6.74 17.40 0.72
CA GLY A 243 6.31 17.17 2.10
C GLY A 243 6.85 18.21 3.08
N ILE A 244 8.16 18.51 3.03
CA ILE A 244 8.79 19.54 3.88
C ILE A 244 8.15 20.92 3.63
N ASN A 245 7.97 21.30 2.36
CA ASN A 245 7.42 22.60 1.99
C ASN A 245 5.98 22.73 2.49
N ARG A 246 5.10 21.78 2.19
CA ARG A 246 3.69 21.84 2.63
C ARG A 246 3.53 21.84 4.15
N ALA A 247 4.42 21.14 4.87
CA ALA A 247 4.33 21.02 6.32
C ALA A 247 4.89 22.23 7.08
N THR A 248 5.86 22.95 6.51
CA THR A 248 6.66 23.91 7.29
C THR A 248 6.95 25.23 6.59
N ASP A 249 6.78 25.32 5.26
CA ASP A 249 7.21 26.43 4.41
C ASP A 249 8.68 26.85 4.64
N VAL A 250 9.50 25.96 5.20
CA VAL A 250 10.86 26.30 5.62
C VAL A 250 11.74 26.50 4.38
N LEU A 251 12.48 27.61 4.36
CA LEU A 251 13.53 27.79 3.35
C LEU A 251 14.61 26.71 3.54
N ILE A 252 14.67 25.76 2.61
CA ILE A 252 15.67 24.67 2.59
C ILE A 252 17.07 25.22 2.25
N GLY A 253 17.14 26.20 1.34
CA GLY A 253 18.39 26.83 0.92
C GLY A 253 19.21 27.41 2.08
N GLY A 254 20.50 27.10 2.11
CA GLY A 254 21.44 27.53 3.15
C GLY A 254 21.30 26.80 4.50
N LYS A 255 20.35 25.87 4.64
CA LYS A 255 20.23 25.04 5.85
C LYS A 255 21.20 23.86 5.80
N THR A 256 21.42 23.27 6.97
CA THR A 256 22.08 21.97 7.08
C THR A 256 21.01 20.91 7.23
N ALA A 257 21.00 19.92 6.34
CA ALA A 257 20.07 18.79 6.39
C ALA A 257 20.87 17.51 6.62
N VAL A 258 20.39 16.65 7.52
CA VAL A 258 20.97 15.33 7.77
C VAL A 258 20.05 14.29 7.14
N VAL A 259 20.59 13.43 6.28
CA VAL A 259 19.88 12.27 5.71
C VAL A 259 20.48 11.02 6.33
N CYS A 260 19.66 10.25 7.04
CA CYS A 260 20.07 9.01 7.68
C CYS A 260 19.81 7.84 6.73
N GLY A 261 20.89 7.24 6.20
CA GLY A 261 20.85 6.22 5.16
C GLY A 261 21.00 6.81 3.75
N TYR A 262 21.67 6.05 2.89
CA TYR A 262 22.04 6.40 1.51
C TYR A 262 21.81 5.23 0.56
N GLY A 263 20.79 4.41 0.83
CA GLY A 263 20.15 3.53 -0.14
C GLY A 263 19.45 4.31 -1.26
N ASP A 264 18.57 3.68 -2.05
CA ASP A 264 17.90 4.36 -3.16
C ASP A 264 17.04 5.56 -2.71
N VAL A 265 16.30 5.43 -1.60
CA VAL A 265 15.55 6.53 -0.97
C VAL A 265 16.48 7.65 -0.50
N GLY A 266 17.50 7.31 0.29
CA GLY A 266 18.48 8.28 0.80
C GLY A 266 19.20 9.06 -0.31
N LYS A 267 19.51 8.40 -1.43
CA LYS A 267 20.06 9.04 -2.63
C LYS A 267 19.09 10.07 -3.21
N GLY A 268 17.82 9.72 -3.37
CA GLY A 268 16.78 10.64 -3.84
C GLY A 268 16.59 11.85 -2.92
N CYS A 269 16.51 11.59 -1.62
CA CYS A 269 16.40 12.60 -0.57
C CYS A 269 17.59 13.57 -0.55
N ALA A 270 18.81 13.05 -0.62
CA ALA A 270 20.01 13.87 -0.66
C ALA A 270 20.09 14.72 -1.93
N GLU A 271 19.71 14.16 -3.08
CA GLU A 271 19.69 14.86 -4.36
C GLU A 271 18.71 16.04 -4.34
N SER A 272 17.50 15.86 -3.80
CA SER A 272 16.49 16.92 -3.73
C SER A 272 16.87 18.04 -2.78
N LEU A 273 17.35 17.71 -1.58
CA LEU A 273 17.83 18.69 -0.60
C LEU A 273 19.04 19.48 -1.12
N ARG A 274 20.02 18.79 -1.74
CA ARG A 274 21.17 19.44 -2.37
C ARG A 274 20.73 20.33 -3.53
N GLY A 275 19.76 19.89 -4.34
CA GLY A 275 19.18 20.66 -5.44
C GLY A 275 18.47 21.94 -4.99
N GLN A 276 17.96 21.98 -3.75
CA GLN A 276 17.39 23.17 -3.11
C GLN A 276 18.45 24.07 -2.42
N GLY A 277 19.74 23.72 -2.50
CA GLY A 277 20.83 24.49 -1.92
C GLY A 277 21.07 24.24 -0.42
N ALA A 278 20.59 23.13 0.14
CA ALA A 278 20.98 22.72 1.49
C ALA A 278 22.39 22.12 1.52
N ARG A 279 23.09 22.29 2.63
CA ARG A 279 24.28 21.53 2.99
C ARG A 279 23.85 20.18 3.55
N VAL A 280 23.97 19.13 2.74
CA VAL A 280 23.53 17.77 3.09
C VAL A 280 24.65 16.99 3.77
N ILE A 281 24.36 16.41 4.93
CA ILE A 281 25.22 15.48 5.66
C ILE A 281 24.54 14.10 5.62
N ILE A 282 25.31 13.05 5.35
CA ILE A 282 24.81 11.68 5.27
C ILE A 282 25.35 10.87 6.44
N THR A 283 24.51 10.05 7.07
CA THR A 283 24.96 8.97 7.96
C THR A 283 24.71 7.63 7.29
N GLU A 284 25.66 6.70 7.40
CA GLU A 284 25.55 5.38 6.77
C GLU A 284 26.29 4.32 7.57
N ILE A 285 25.74 3.11 7.55
CA ILE A 285 26.33 1.90 8.13
C ILE A 285 27.01 1.05 7.05
N ASP A 286 26.55 1.13 5.80
CA ASP A 286 27.16 0.42 4.68
C ASP A 286 28.32 1.25 4.11
N PRO A 287 29.57 0.73 4.09
CA PRO A 287 30.72 1.49 3.63
C PRO A 287 30.69 1.80 2.12
N ILE A 288 30.00 0.99 1.30
CA ILE A 288 29.83 1.26 -0.13
C ILE A 288 28.90 2.45 -0.31
N CYS A 289 27.76 2.45 0.38
CA CYS A 289 26.84 3.59 0.35
C CYS A 289 27.47 4.86 0.93
N ALA A 290 28.23 4.75 2.02
CA ALA A 290 28.98 5.86 2.60
C ALA A 290 30.02 6.43 1.62
N LEU A 291 30.74 5.58 0.91
CA LEU A 291 31.71 6.01 -0.10
C LEU A 291 31.01 6.69 -1.28
N GLN A 292 29.88 6.16 -1.75
CA GLN A 292 29.06 6.81 -2.78
C GLN A 292 28.58 8.20 -2.36
N ALA A 293 28.22 8.38 -1.09
CA ALA A 293 27.80 9.67 -0.55
C ALA A 293 28.92 10.72 -0.48
N ALA A 294 30.18 10.27 -0.36
CA ALA A 294 31.36 11.12 -0.30
C ALA A 294 31.89 11.57 -1.67
N MET A 295 31.45 10.90 -2.75
CA MET A 295 31.78 11.24 -4.14
C MET A 295 30.88 12.34 -4.69
#